data_AF-A0A258C2M6-F1
#
_entry.id   AF-A0A258C2M6-F1
#
_cell.length_a   1.000
_cell.length_b   1.000
_cell.length_c   1.000
_cell.angle_alpha   90.00
_cell.angle_beta   90.00
_cell.angle_gamma   90.00
#
_symmetry.space_group_name_H-M   'P 1'
#
loop_
_entity.id
_entity.type
_entity.pdbx_description
1 polymer ?
#
loop_
_entity_poly.entity_id
_entity_poly.type
_entity_poly.pdbx_seq_one_letter_code
_entity_poly.pdbx_strand_id
1 'polypeptide(L)'
;YELKTEYQDLIKGLQQAYQRFPQGTYAIWYPVIERSSIEAFIAAIVATGIKNQLRIEFNLHPDSPGHGMTGSGMLVINPPYTLAQSLAPALSEVQQQLGNPASHYQIMQIVGE
;
A
#
# COMPACT_ATOMS: atom_id res chain seq x y z
N TYR A 1 -0.82 12.57 -5.09
CA TYR A 1 -0.20 11.93 -6.28
C TYR A 1 -0.56 12.73 -7.51
N GLU A 2 -0.28 14.03 -7.45
CA GLU A 2 -0.66 15.00 -8.49
C GLU A 2 0.57 15.48 -9.25
N LEU A 3 1.72 15.53 -8.56
CA LEU A 3 3.01 15.78 -9.18
C LEU A 3 3.67 14.46 -9.60
N LYS A 4 4.29 14.45 -10.78
CA LYS A 4 5.02 13.28 -11.31
C LYS A 4 6.11 12.75 -10.39
N THR A 5 6.63 13.59 -9.48
CA THR A 5 7.77 13.26 -8.60
C THR A 5 7.36 12.70 -7.24
N GLU A 6 6.07 12.74 -6.88
CA GLU A 6 5.63 12.40 -5.51
C GLU A 6 6.06 10.99 -5.06
N TYR A 7 6.00 10.00 -5.95
CA TYR A 7 6.49 8.64 -5.64
C TYR A 7 7.99 8.61 -5.34
N GLN A 8 8.80 9.36 -6.11
CA GLN A 8 10.25 9.41 -5.94
C GLN A 8 10.64 10.14 -4.66
N ASP A 9 9.99 11.27 -4.40
CA ASP A 9 10.21 12.07 -3.19
C ASP A 9 9.80 11.27 -1.94
N LEU A 10 8.72 10.50 -2.02
CA LEU A 10 8.27 9.61 -0.95
C LEU A 10 9.31 8.53 -0.66
N ILE A 11 9.79 7.81 -1.68
CA ILE A 11 10.81 6.76 -1.51
C ILE A 11 12.07 7.33 -0.86
N LYS A 12 12.54 8.49 -1.34
CA LYS A 12 13.70 9.17 -0.78
C LYS A 12 13.48 9.58 0.68
N GLY A 13 12.29 10.08 1.01
CA GLY A 13 11.89 10.42 2.38
C GLY A 13 11.87 9.18 3.28
N LEU A 14 11.29 8.08 2.81
CA LEU A 14 11.24 6.80 3.52
C LEU A 14 12.65 6.29 3.84
N GLN A 15 13.55 6.23 2.85
CA GLN A 15 14.93 5.77 3.08
C GLN A 15 15.65 6.62 4.13
N GLN A 16 15.49 7.94 4.06
CA GLN A 16 16.06 8.87 5.02
C GLN A 16 15.50 8.71 6.43
N ALA A 17 14.19 8.49 6.55
CA ALA A 17 13.53 8.28 7.84
C ALA A 17 13.95 6.93 8.43
N TYR A 18 13.92 5.86 7.62
CA TYR A 18 14.32 4.51 8.01
C TYR A 18 15.79 4.44 8.44
N GLN A 19 16.70 5.14 7.75
CA GLN A 19 18.11 5.23 8.15
C GLN A 19 18.27 5.82 9.55
N ARG A 20 17.42 6.77 9.95
CA ARG A 20 17.46 7.42 11.27
C ARG A 20 16.73 6.61 12.34
N PHE A 21 15.67 5.90 11.96
CA PHE A 21 14.85 5.11 12.88
C PHE A 21 14.38 3.80 12.24
N PRO A 22 15.24 2.78 12.14
CA PRO A 22 14.95 1.55 11.41
C PRO A 22 13.90 0.66 12.10
N GLN A 23 13.64 0.88 13.39
CA GLN A 23 12.62 0.17 14.19
C GLN A 23 11.22 0.82 14.08
N GLY A 24 11.10 1.96 13.41
CA GLY A 24 9.82 2.66 13.28
C GLY A 24 8.84 1.93 12.39
N THR A 25 7.55 2.04 12.70
CA THR A 25 6.47 1.64 11.80
C THR A 25 6.15 2.79 10.87
N TYR A 26 6.27 2.57 9.56
CA TYR A 26 5.97 3.58 8.54
C TYR A 26 4.74 3.15 7.77
N ALA A 27 3.71 4.00 7.73
CA ALA A 27 2.46 3.72 7.06
C ALA A 27 2.28 4.70 5.89
N ILE A 28 2.33 4.18 4.67
CA ILE A 28 2.32 4.96 3.44
C ILE A 28 1.02 4.69 2.68
N TRP A 29 0.21 5.74 2.49
CA TRP A 29 -0.99 5.66 1.67
C TRP A 29 -0.68 5.88 0.19
N TYR A 30 -1.36 5.15 -0.70
CA TYR A 30 -1.31 5.36 -2.15
C TYR A 30 -2.67 5.11 -2.83
N PRO A 31 -3.05 5.90 -3.85
CA PRO A 31 -4.25 5.67 -4.65
C PRO A 31 -3.97 4.71 -5.80
N VAL A 32 -4.93 3.88 -6.16
CA VAL A 32 -4.88 3.05 -7.38
C VAL A 32 -5.58 3.82 -8.50
N ILE A 33 -4.80 4.53 -9.31
CA ILE A 33 -5.29 5.23 -10.52
C ILE A 33 -4.80 4.49 -11.76
N GLU A 34 -3.50 4.23 -11.81
CA GLU A 34 -2.86 3.44 -12.87
C GLU A 34 -2.09 2.28 -12.22
N ARG A 35 -2.51 1.04 -12.49
CA ARG A 35 -1.93 -0.14 -11.85
C ARG A 35 -0.42 -0.26 -12.08
N SER A 36 0.03 -0.02 -13.30
CA SER A 36 1.46 -0.06 -13.66
C SER A 36 2.30 0.90 -12.81
N SER A 37 1.82 2.12 -12.58
CA SER A 37 2.49 3.12 -11.76
C SER A 37 2.60 2.69 -10.29
N ILE A 38 1.56 2.04 -9.75
CA ILE A 38 1.57 1.50 -8.38
C ILE A 38 2.50 0.30 -8.25
N GLU A 39 2.49 -0.64 -9.19
CA GLU A 39 3.41 -1.77 -9.15
C GLU A 39 4.87 -1.31 -9.29
N ALA A 40 5.15 -0.30 -10.14
CA ALA A 40 6.48 0.29 -10.25
C ALA A 40 6.91 0.98 -8.95
N PHE A 41 6.01 1.70 -8.29
CA PHE A 41 6.26 2.32 -6.98
C PHE A 41 6.58 1.28 -5.90
N ILE A 42 5.77 0.22 -5.80
CA ILE A 42 5.99 -0.86 -4.83
C ILE A 42 7.31 -1.57 -5.11
N ALA A 43 7.60 -1.90 -6.38
CA ALA A 43 8.88 -2.49 -6.77
C ALA A 43 10.07 -1.60 -6.38
N ALA A 44 9.94 -0.28 -6.53
CA ALA A 44 10.99 0.66 -6.12
C ALA A 44 11.19 0.70 -4.60
N ILE A 45 10.13 0.55 -3.80
CA ILE A 45 10.26 0.40 -2.34
C ILE A 45 10.91 -0.93 -1.97
N VAL A 46 10.52 -2.04 -2.60
CA VAL A 46 11.17 -3.34 -2.42
C VAL A 46 12.68 -3.26 -2.74
N ALA A 47 13.04 -2.55 -3.81
CA ALA A 47 14.42 -2.34 -4.23
C ALA A 47 15.26 -1.51 -3.23
N THR A 48 14.64 -0.83 -2.25
CA THR A 48 15.40 -0.15 -1.18
C THR A 48 16.12 -1.10 -0.23
N GLY A 49 15.74 -2.39 -0.22
CA GLY A 49 16.26 -3.39 0.70
C GLY A 49 15.68 -3.33 2.12
N ILE A 50 14.74 -2.41 2.37
CA ILE A 50 14.00 -2.35 3.63
C ILE A 50 13.17 -3.62 3.78
N LYS A 51 13.21 -4.24 4.96
CA LYS A 51 12.51 -5.49 5.25
C LYS A 51 11.12 -5.26 5.85
N ASN A 52 10.39 -6.35 6.04
CA ASN A 52 9.10 -6.41 6.71
C ASN A 52 8.08 -5.40 6.14
N GLN A 53 7.70 -5.65 4.89
CA GLN A 53 6.77 -4.82 4.13
C GLN A 53 5.43 -5.53 3.96
N LEU A 54 4.36 -4.92 4.47
CA LEU A 54 2.98 -5.38 4.34
C LEU A 54 2.18 -4.45 3.43
N ARG A 55 1.67 -4.99 2.33
CA ARG A 55 0.70 -4.32 1.46
C ARG A 55 -0.70 -4.63 1.95
N ILE A 56 -1.50 -3.60 2.14
CA ILE A 56 -2.94 -3.70 2.31
C ILE A 56 -3.58 -2.86 1.22
N GLU A 57 -4.49 -3.41 0.43
CA GLU A 57 -5.16 -2.66 -0.63
C GLU A 57 -6.64 -3.00 -0.64
N PHE A 58 -7.49 -1.98 -0.83
CA PHE A 58 -8.92 -2.12 -0.99
C PHE A 58 -9.35 -1.39 -2.26
N ASN A 59 -9.99 -2.13 -3.17
CA ASN A 59 -10.46 -1.62 -4.44
C ASN A 59 -11.98 -1.74 -4.52
N LEU A 60 -12.64 -0.64 -4.86
CA LEU A 60 -14.08 -0.61 -5.09
C LEU A 60 -14.45 -1.21 -6.44
N HIS A 61 -13.57 -1.06 -7.42
CA HIS A 61 -13.75 -1.54 -8.79
C HIS A 61 -12.51 -2.30 -9.24
N PRO A 62 -12.64 -3.20 -10.24
CA PRO A 62 -11.49 -3.74 -10.94
C PRO A 62 -10.65 -2.61 -11.55
N ASP A 63 -9.35 -2.87 -11.73
CA ASP A 63 -8.49 -1.94 -12.44
C ASP A 63 -9.05 -1.69 -13.84
N SER A 64 -9.15 -0.41 -14.22
CA SER A 64 -9.64 -0.04 -15.54
C SER A 64 -8.75 1.04 -16.13
N PRO A 65 -8.46 1.00 -17.45
CA PRO A 65 -7.78 2.10 -18.12
C PRO A 65 -8.72 3.31 -18.17
N GLY A 66 -8.28 4.46 -17.67
CA GLY A 66 -9.09 5.67 -17.71
C GLY A 66 -8.81 6.64 -16.56
N HIS A 67 -9.71 7.61 -16.40
CA HIS A 67 -9.64 8.61 -15.34
C HIS A 67 -10.47 8.16 -14.15
N GLY A 68 -9.82 7.93 -13.00
CA GLY A 68 -10.50 7.66 -11.73
C GLY A 68 -9.68 6.78 -10.81
N MET A 69 -9.86 6.96 -9.50
CA MET A 69 -9.27 6.09 -8.49
C MET A 69 -10.17 4.85 -8.32
N THR A 70 -9.68 3.66 -8.65
CA THR A 70 -10.42 2.39 -8.49
C THR A 70 -10.32 1.85 -7.06
N GLY A 71 -9.31 2.29 -6.32
CA GLY A 71 -9.07 1.91 -4.94
C GLY A 71 -7.91 2.65 -4.31
N SER A 72 -7.49 2.19 -3.14
CA SER A 72 -6.28 2.71 -2.48
C SER A 72 -5.65 1.64 -1.60
N GLY A 73 -4.40 1.84 -1.24
CA GLY A 73 -3.68 0.95 -0.36
C GLY A 73 -2.83 1.66 0.66
N MET A 74 -2.44 0.88 1.66
CA MET A 74 -1.43 1.19 2.66
C MET A 74 -0.26 0.24 2.47
N LEU A 75 0.94 0.78 2.33
CA LEU A 75 2.18 0.03 2.49
C LEU A 75 2.73 0.31 3.88
N VAL A 76 2.83 -0.74 4.70
CA VAL A 76 3.29 -0.65 6.07
C VAL A 76 4.65 -1.32 6.21
N ILE A 77 5.65 -0.56 6.62
CA ILE A 77 7.00 -1.04 6.98
C ILE A 77 7.05 -1.30 8.47
N ASN A 78 7.66 -2.42 8.89
CA ASN A 78 7.65 -2.88 10.28
C ASN A 78 6.22 -2.88 10.88
N PRO A 79 5.24 -3.53 10.22
CA PRO A 79 3.90 -3.64 10.78
C PRO A 79 3.94 -4.36 12.13
N PRO A 80 3.08 -3.99 13.08
CA PRO A 80 2.78 -4.85 14.23
C PRO A 80 2.34 -6.24 13.74
N TYR A 81 2.84 -7.31 14.37
CA TYR A 81 2.58 -8.69 13.92
C TYR A 81 1.09 -9.06 13.86
N THR A 82 0.25 -8.38 14.65
CA THR A 82 -1.20 -8.58 14.68
C THR A 82 -1.95 -7.81 13.59
N LEU A 83 -1.31 -6.87 12.89
CA LEU A 83 -1.99 -5.93 12.00
C LEU A 83 -2.71 -6.65 10.86
N ALA A 84 -2.03 -7.57 10.18
CA ALA A 84 -2.62 -8.33 9.07
C ALA A 84 -3.85 -9.14 9.54
N GLN A 85 -3.74 -9.82 10.68
CA GLN A 85 -4.83 -10.62 11.23
C GLN A 85 -6.01 -9.75 11.68
N SER A 86 -5.73 -8.60 12.29
CA SER A 86 -6.75 -7.69 12.81
C SER A 86 -7.48 -6.93 11.70
N LEU A 87 -6.80 -6.66 10.58
CA LEU A 87 -7.40 -5.95 9.45
C LEU A 87 -8.31 -6.82 8.59
N ALA A 88 -8.08 -8.13 8.49
CA ALA A 88 -8.92 -9.01 7.68
C ALA A 88 -10.43 -8.90 8.00
N PRO A 89 -10.89 -9.00 9.26
CA PRO A 89 -12.31 -8.83 9.57
C PRO A 89 -12.79 -7.39 9.31
N ALA A 90 -11.97 -6.37 9.59
CA ALA A 90 -12.32 -4.97 9.35
C ALA A 90 -12.50 -4.66 7.85
N LEU A 91 -11.61 -5.17 7.00
CA LEU A 91 -11.72 -5.01 5.53
C LEU A 91 -12.92 -5.77 4.97
N SER A 92 -13.25 -6.93 5.54
CA SER A 92 -14.49 -7.64 5.19
C SER A 92 -15.73 -6.82 5.55
N GLU A 93 -15.76 -6.17 6.71
CA GLU A 93 -16.87 -5.30 7.11
C GLU A 93 -16.96 -4.06 6.21
N VAL A 94 -15.83 -3.44 5.90
CA VAL A 94 -15.76 -2.33 4.94
C VAL A 94 -16.26 -2.75 3.56
N GLN A 95 -15.90 -3.95 3.09
CA GLN A 95 -16.40 -4.49 1.82
C GLN A 95 -17.92 -4.69 1.84
N GLN A 96 -18.49 -5.13 2.96
CA GLN A 96 -19.93 -5.31 3.10
C GLN A 96 -20.70 -3.98 3.15
N GLN A 97 -20.15 -2.96 3.82
CA GLN A 97 -20.85 -1.69 4.03
C GLN A 97 -20.63 -0.67 2.90
N LEU A 98 -19.40 -0.59 2.37
CA LEU A 98 -18.99 0.43 1.39
C LEU A 98 -18.68 -0.17 0.02
N GLY A 99 -18.50 -1.49 -0.07
CA GLY A 99 -18.19 -2.16 -1.32
C GLY A 99 -19.41 -2.39 -2.22
N ASN A 100 -19.12 -2.94 -3.38
CA ASN A 100 -20.07 -3.45 -4.36
C ASN A 100 -19.64 -4.87 -4.78
N PRO A 101 -20.41 -5.60 -5.61
CA PRO A 101 -20.07 -6.97 -5.99
C PRO A 101 -18.71 -7.15 -6.68
N ALA A 102 -18.11 -6.08 -7.20
CA ALA A 102 -16.79 -6.09 -7.83
C ALA A 102 -15.66 -5.61 -6.89
N SER A 103 -15.99 -5.16 -5.68
CA SER A 103 -14.99 -4.73 -4.71
C SER A 103 -14.18 -5.92 -4.19
N HIS A 104 -12.91 -5.70 -3.93
CA HIS A 104 -12.00 -6.71 -3.41
C HIS A 104 -10.91 -6.06 -2.56
N TYR A 105 -10.31 -6.84 -1.67
CA TYR A 105 -9.17 -6.39 -0.88
C TYR A 105 -8.09 -7.46 -0.83
N GLN A 106 -6.87 -7.02 -0.52
CA GLN A 106 -5.72 -7.89 -0.32
C GLN A 106 -4.92 -7.45 0.90
N ILE A 107 -4.36 -8.42 1.60
CA ILE A 107 -3.35 -8.23 2.64
C ILE A 107 -2.20 -9.17 2.27
N MET A 108 -1.05 -8.60 1.90
CA MET A 108 0.07 -9.36 1.34
C MET A 108 1.40 -8.91 1.96
N GLN A 109 2.12 -9.86 2.55
CA GLN A 109 3.52 -9.64 2.92
C GLN A 109 4.37 -9.65 1.64
N ILE A 110 4.93 -8.52 1.24
CA ILE A 110 5.71 -8.38 0.01
C ILE A 110 7.19 -8.68 0.24
N VAL A 111 7.70 -8.31 1.42
CA VAL A 111 9.06 -8.60 1.87
C VAL A 111 9.00 -9.13 3.29
N GLY A 112 9.57 -10.30 3.54
CA GLY A 112 9.63 -10.91 4.87
C GLY A 112 10.55 -10.16 5.85
N GLU A 113 10.65 -10.70 7.06
CA GLU A 113 11.53 -10.21 8.14
C GLU A 113 13.04 -10.43 7.87
#